data_AF-A0A8S4G1R3-F1
#
_entry.id   AF-A0A8S4G1R3-F1
#
_cell.length_a   1.000
_cell.length_b   1.000
_cell.length_c   1.000
_cell.angle_alpha   90.00
_cell.angle_beta   90.00
_cell.angle_gamma   90.00
#
_symmetry.space_group_name_H-M   'P 1'
#
loop_
_entity.id
_entity.type
_entity.pdbx_description
1 polymer ?
#
loop_
_entity_poly.entity_id
_entity_poly.type
_entity_poly.pdbx_seq_one_letter_code
_entity_poly.pdbx_strand_id
1 'polypeptide(L)'
;MTAAAASCCPVLQPIPPVLQVASNTSHSLRLDKTECSSSSDSESDYSTLEDVNTEKDIYRLPVRLCVANLARKRPRVLSARSQMYLWNVLTVAVFYTLPVIQLVITYQRLLNQSGNQDLCYFNFLCAHPLLVLSDFNHVYSNIGYILLGLLFLAVVWMRHRKHEAMSLSEKELGIPQHFGLLYAMGVALVSEGLLSAAYHVCPNSMNFQFDTSFMYVTGVLCMVKVYQSRHPDVNARAHATFGVLALIIFIGLKDEMSVLRLDQTKLETHVSRIESTISQDINDIKQSIEFSSQQQTSFDKRLSDLESNSKSYKLIEEKANSLELKMNNLDQQSRHCNIEITNVPDKRGENLTLLIDKIGLAINFPIPQKEIIAIHRVPHMQSDNKTPKNIIVKFASHTLRNNILSAYRLAKGLNTDQLGISGASHRIYMNEHLIMNKKLLFRECRSFAKEHNFKHAWVRNATIPTYARVRHIADLQNPI
;
A
#
# COMPACT_ATOMS: atom_id res chain seq x y z
N MET A 1 30.62 -62.27 46.49
CA MET A 1 31.69 -63.29 46.63
C MET A 1 32.51 -63.20 45.35
N THR A 2 33.74 -62.74 45.27
CA THR A 2 34.87 -62.62 46.20
C THR A 2 35.66 -61.35 45.88
N ALA A 3 35.98 -60.57 46.91
CA ALA A 3 36.91 -59.46 46.87
C ALA A 3 38.35 -59.98 47.01
N ALA A 4 39.31 -59.34 46.36
CA ALA A 4 40.73 -59.47 46.69
C ALA A 4 41.36 -58.08 46.71
N ALA A 5 41.74 -57.67 47.93
CA ALA A 5 42.55 -56.51 48.22
C ALA A 5 44.04 -56.84 48.03
N ALA A 6 44.84 -55.86 47.62
CA ALA A 6 46.28 -55.89 47.78
C ALA A 6 46.79 -54.47 48.11
N SER A 7 47.05 -54.28 49.40
CA SER A 7 47.92 -53.26 49.97
C SER A 7 49.38 -53.66 49.76
N CYS A 8 50.27 -52.72 49.46
CA CYS A 8 51.61 -52.63 50.08
C CYS A 8 52.38 -51.38 49.57
N CYS A 9 52.44 -50.35 50.41
CA CYS A 9 53.51 -49.34 50.40
C CYS A 9 54.75 -49.92 51.13
N PRO A 10 55.98 -49.72 50.65
CA PRO A 10 57.17 -49.97 51.46
C PRO A 10 57.55 -48.75 52.29
N VAL A 11 57.66 -48.98 53.60
CA VAL A 11 58.25 -48.10 54.61
C VAL A 11 59.76 -48.05 54.41
N LEU A 12 60.35 -46.86 54.25
CA LEU A 12 61.80 -46.66 54.24
C LEU A 12 62.30 -46.38 55.67
N GLN A 13 63.28 -47.16 56.13
CA GLN A 13 63.95 -47.03 57.42
C GLN A 13 64.93 -45.83 57.48
N PRO A 14 65.22 -45.27 58.66
CA PRO A 14 66.15 -44.15 58.83
C PRO A 14 67.63 -44.59 58.82
N ILE A 15 68.48 -43.80 58.15
CA ILE A 15 69.95 -43.96 58.06
C ILE A 15 70.62 -43.24 59.26
N PRO A 16 71.71 -43.79 59.87
CA PRO A 16 72.35 -43.23 61.07
C PRO A 16 73.24 -42.00 60.78
N PRO A 17 73.63 -41.20 61.80
CA PRO A 17 74.40 -39.98 61.60
C PRO A 17 75.91 -40.29 61.46
N VAL A 18 76.59 -39.63 60.53
CA VAL A 18 78.06 -39.66 60.40
C VAL A 18 78.64 -38.29 60.75
N LEU A 19 79.54 -38.33 61.73
CA LEU A 19 80.55 -37.39 62.23
C LEU A 19 80.63 -35.95 61.69
N GLN A 20 80.64 -35.01 62.64
CA GLN A 20 81.19 -33.66 62.54
C GLN A 20 82.69 -33.68 62.24
N VAL A 21 83.11 -32.91 61.24
CA VAL A 21 84.47 -32.37 61.15
C VAL A 21 84.35 -30.84 61.19
N ALA A 22 84.91 -30.25 62.23
CA ALA A 22 85.03 -28.83 62.42
C ALA A 22 86.18 -28.28 61.55
N SER A 23 85.91 -27.22 60.80
CA SER A 23 86.96 -26.33 60.31
C SER A 23 86.44 -24.90 60.31
N ASN A 24 86.90 -24.15 61.32
CA ASN A 24 86.80 -22.71 61.44
C ASN A 24 87.23 -22.02 60.15
N THR A 25 86.42 -21.08 59.66
CA THR A 25 86.91 -19.86 59.01
C THR A 25 85.81 -18.81 59.06
N SER A 26 86.08 -17.82 59.90
CA SER A 26 85.36 -16.56 60.03
C SER A 26 85.49 -15.74 58.76
N HIS A 27 84.37 -15.45 58.08
CA HIS A 27 84.25 -14.25 57.27
C HIS A 27 82.90 -13.60 57.52
N SER A 28 82.98 -12.46 58.19
CA SER A 28 81.91 -11.50 58.41
C SER A 28 81.33 -11.00 57.08
N LEU A 29 80.03 -11.16 56.86
CA LEU A 29 79.29 -10.41 55.86
C LEU A 29 78.28 -9.51 56.56
N ARG A 30 78.60 -8.21 56.53
CA ARG A 30 77.76 -7.10 56.95
C ARG A 30 76.39 -7.20 56.26
N LEU A 31 75.33 -7.11 57.05
CA LEU A 31 74.05 -6.59 56.59
C LEU A 31 74.27 -5.14 56.19
N ASP A 32 74.04 -4.80 54.92
CA ASP A 32 73.69 -3.43 54.55
C ASP A 32 72.19 -3.38 54.26
N LYS A 33 71.49 -2.68 55.16
CA LYS A 33 70.15 -2.15 54.94
C LYS A 33 70.30 -1.01 53.93
N THR A 34 69.74 -1.16 52.74
CA THR A 34 69.49 0.00 51.87
C THR A 34 67.99 0.08 51.62
N GLU A 35 67.34 0.95 52.40
CA GLU A 35 66.09 1.58 51.98
C GLU A 35 66.39 2.38 50.71
N CYS A 36 65.67 2.10 49.62
CA CYS A 36 65.64 2.98 48.46
C CYS A 36 64.20 3.07 47.95
N SER A 37 63.52 4.11 48.40
CA SER A 37 62.39 4.71 47.70
C SER A 37 62.90 5.41 46.43
N SER A 38 62.44 5.00 45.26
CA SER A 38 62.37 5.88 44.09
C SER A 38 61.32 5.38 43.10
N SER A 39 60.32 6.23 42.91
CA SER A 39 59.32 6.18 41.86
C SER A 39 59.96 6.43 40.48
N SER A 40 59.92 5.44 39.59
CA SER A 40 59.55 5.56 38.15
C SER A 40 59.99 4.29 37.41
N ASP A 41 59.11 3.30 37.30
CA ASP A 41 59.37 2.12 36.47
C ASP A 41 58.59 2.24 35.16
N SER A 42 59.26 2.73 34.13
CA SER A 42 58.84 2.66 32.72
C SER A 42 59.17 1.29 32.14
N GLU A 43 58.28 0.77 31.28
CA GLU A 43 58.29 -0.60 30.73
C GLU A 43 59.51 -1.00 29.84
N SER A 44 60.53 -0.16 29.68
CA SER A 44 61.63 -0.41 28.74
C SER A 44 62.79 -1.23 29.31
N ASP A 45 62.94 -1.34 30.62
CA ASP A 45 64.16 -1.88 31.21
C ASP A 45 63.93 -3.27 31.81
N TYR A 46 63.69 -4.29 30.97
CA TYR A 46 64.11 -5.67 31.29
C TYR A 46 63.97 -6.62 30.09
N SER A 47 64.93 -6.56 29.17
CA SER A 47 65.37 -7.69 28.33
C SER A 47 66.68 -7.30 27.63
N THR A 48 67.73 -6.96 28.39
CA THR A 48 69.09 -6.89 27.82
C THR A 48 69.65 -8.30 27.74
N LEU A 49 70.22 -8.65 26.59
CA LEU A 49 70.98 -9.88 26.34
C LEU A 49 72.23 -10.05 27.24
N GLU A 50 72.47 -9.13 28.18
CA GLU A 50 73.59 -9.16 29.12
C GLU A 50 73.37 -10.10 30.32
N ASP A 51 72.12 -10.44 30.66
CA ASP A 51 71.84 -11.38 31.77
C ASP A 51 72.28 -12.83 31.48
N VAL A 52 72.59 -13.17 30.23
CA VAL A 52 73.08 -14.50 29.84
C VAL A 52 74.56 -14.68 30.19
N ASN A 53 75.33 -13.60 30.33
CA ASN A 53 76.76 -13.65 30.61
C ASN A 53 77.12 -13.58 32.10
N THR A 54 76.14 -13.30 32.98
CA THR A 54 76.34 -13.19 34.44
C THR A 54 76.04 -14.49 35.20
N GLU A 55 75.56 -15.55 34.54
CA GLU A 55 75.30 -16.85 35.18
C GLU A 55 76.48 -17.83 35.00
N LYS A 56 77.62 -17.51 35.63
CA LYS A 56 78.65 -18.50 36.00
C LYS A 56 78.93 -18.51 37.50
N ASP A 57 77.97 -18.09 38.31
CA ASP A 57 78.06 -18.23 39.75
C ASP A 57 77.59 -19.63 40.17
N ILE A 58 78.52 -20.37 40.78
CA ILE A 58 78.32 -21.69 41.36
C ILE A 58 77.34 -21.55 42.54
N TYR A 59 76.07 -21.90 42.32
CA TYR A 59 75.07 -21.94 43.39
C TYR A 59 75.39 -23.07 44.38
N ARG A 60 75.74 -22.73 45.62
CA ARG A 60 75.62 -23.67 46.75
C ARG A 60 74.13 -23.98 46.93
N LEU A 61 73.73 -25.19 46.53
CA LEU A 61 72.36 -25.68 46.69
C LEU A 61 71.96 -25.61 48.18
N PRO A 62 70.86 -24.92 48.55
CA PRO A 62 70.35 -24.96 49.91
C PRO A 62 69.87 -26.37 50.26
N VAL A 63 69.96 -26.74 51.54
CA VAL A 63 69.69 -28.08 52.11
C VAL A 63 68.24 -28.58 51.86
N ARG A 64 67.34 -27.72 51.35
CA ARG A 64 66.00 -28.11 50.89
C ARG A 64 65.77 -27.65 49.47
N LEU A 65 65.65 -28.60 48.54
CA LEU A 65 65.18 -28.36 47.18
C LEU A 65 63.68 -28.04 47.21
N CYS A 66 63.28 -26.90 46.64
CA CYS A 66 61.88 -26.60 46.39
C CYS A 66 61.65 -26.42 44.89
N VAL A 67 60.46 -26.80 44.39
CA VAL A 67 60.11 -26.69 42.96
C VAL A 67 60.17 -25.25 42.47
N ALA A 68 59.94 -24.27 43.36
CA ALA A 68 60.08 -22.85 43.05
C ALA A 68 61.53 -22.45 42.69
N ASN A 69 62.55 -23.19 43.16
CA ASN A 69 63.94 -22.92 42.84
C ASN A 69 64.34 -23.36 41.43
N LEU A 70 63.48 -24.12 40.73
CA LEU A 70 63.62 -24.38 39.30
C LEU A 70 63.13 -23.18 38.46
N ALA A 71 62.28 -22.31 39.03
CA ALA A 71 61.81 -21.14 38.34
C ALA A 71 62.92 -20.07 38.32
N ARG A 72 63.47 -19.77 37.13
CA ARG A 72 64.65 -18.89 36.98
C ARG A 72 64.35 -17.41 37.24
N LYS A 73 63.07 -17.02 37.29
CA LYS A 73 62.64 -15.61 37.37
C LYS A 73 62.04 -15.26 38.72
N ARG A 74 62.37 -14.05 39.21
CA ARG A 74 61.82 -13.51 40.46
C ARG A 74 60.28 -13.44 40.43
N PRO A 75 59.57 -13.84 41.50
CA PRO A 75 58.11 -13.91 41.54
C PRO A 75 57.42 -12.55 41.33
N ARG A 76 58.06 -11.44 41.70
CA ARG A 76 57.55 -10.08 41.44
C ARG A 76 57.44 -9.76 39.94
N VAL A 77 58.48 -10.09 39.17
CA VAL A 77 58.51 -9.87 37.71
C VAL A 77 57.43 -10.73 37.03
N LEU A 78 57.25 -11.94 37.54
CA LEU A 78 56.27 -12.89 37.03
C LEU A 78 54.82 -12.46 37.31
N SER A 79 54.57 -11.89 38.50
CA SER A 79 53.28 -11.29 38.87
C SER A 79 52.98 -10.07 38.02
N ALA A 80 53.92 -9.13 37.88
CA ALA A 80 53.76 -7.93 37.05
C ALA A 80 53.44 -8.27 35.59
N ARG A 81 54.15 -9.24 34.99
CA ARG A 81 53.85 -9.74 33.63
C ARG A 81 52.46 -10.37 33.52
N SER A 82 51.98 -11.05 34.56
CA SER A 82 50.63 -11.62 34.56
C SER A 82 49.53 -10.57 34.67
N GLN A 83 49.78 -9.46 35.38
CA GLN A 83 48.84 -8.35 35.51
C GLN A 83 48.61 -7.62 34.17
N MET A 84 49.58 -7.64 33.26
CA MET A 84 49.41 -7.09 31.92
C MET A 84 48.34 -7.83 31.11
N TYR A 85 48.10 -9.13 31.37
CA TYR A 85 46.98 -9.84 30.73
C TYR A 85 45.63 -9.29 31.20
N LEU A 86 45.49 -8.98 32.49
CA LEU A 86 44.26 -8.42 33.05
C LEU A 86 43.95 -7.05 32.44
N TRP A 87 44.93 -6.14 32.43
CA TRP A 87 44.73 -4.81 31.87
C TRP A 87 44.40 -4.84 30.37
N ASN A 88 45.09 -5.67 29.59
CA ASN A 88 44.78 -5.81 28.16
C ASN A 88 43.37 -6.38 27.91
N VAL A 89 42.95 -7.42 28.64
CA VAL A 89 41.58 -7.95 28.53
C VAL A 89 40.55 -6.89 28.92
N LEU A 90 40.80 -6.15 30.00
CA LEU A 90 39.88 -5.10 30.45
C LEU A 90 39.74 -3.98 29.42
N THR A 91 40.85 -3.55 28.81
CA THR A 91 40.81 -2.58 27.71
C THR A 91 40.02 -3.13 26.52
N VAL A 92 40.30 -4.35 26.06
CA VAL A 92 39.56 -4.97 24.94
C VAL A 92 38.08 -5.11 25.30
N ALA A 93 37.74 -5.54 26.51
CA ALA A 93 36.36 -5.68 26.98
C ALA A 93 35.60 -4.36 26.93
N VAL A 94 36.18 -3.26 27.42
CA VAL A 94 35.53 -1.94 27.37
C VAL A 94 35.32 -1.48 25.92
N PHE A 95 36.37 -1.55 25.09
CA PHE A 95 36.30 -1.09 23.70
C PHE A 95 35.39 -1.94 22.81
N TYR A 96 35.19 -3.22 23.12
CA TYR A 96 34.26 -4.09 22.38
C TYR A 96 32.83 -3.99 22.91
N THR A 97 32.65 -3.95 24.23
CA THR A 97 31.32 -3.94 24.84
C THR A 97 30.56 -2.64 24.56
N LEU A 98 31.24 -1.49 24.63
CA LEU A 98 30.59 -0.19 24.45
C LEU A 98 29.94 -0.05 23.05
N PRO A 99 30.63 -0.31 21.93
CA PRO A 99 30.02 -0.28 20.60
C PRO A 99 28.90 -1.30 20.43
N VAL A 100 29.03 -2.51 20.99
CA VAL A 100 28.01 -3.56 20.86
C VAL A 100 26.71 -3.15 21.55
N ILE A 101 26.78 -2.64 22.77
CA ILE A 101 25.61 -2.13 23.48
C ILE A 101 24.97 -0.97 22.69
N GLN A 102 25.79 -0.05 22.18
CA GLN A 102 25.30 1.06 21.34
C GLN A 102 24.62 0.56 20.06
N LEU A 103 25.20 -0.44 19.39
CA LEU A 103 24.70 -1.03 18.16
C LEU A 103 23.34 -1.71 18.40
N VAL A 104 23.25 -2.54 19.45
CA VAL A 104 22.02 -3.23 19.84
C VAL A 104 20.90 -2.23 20.16
N ILE A 105 21.18 -1.19 20.95
CA ILE A 105 20.19 -0.15 21.26
C ILE A 105 19.72 0.56 19.99
N THR A 106 20.64 0.84 19.06
CA THR A 106 20.35 1.54 17.81
C THR A 106 19.46 0.69 16.90
N TYR A 107 19.80 -0.58 16.69
CA TYR A 107 18.98 -1.50 15.90
C TYR A 107 17.62 -1.76 16.53
N GLN A 108 17.54 -1.87 17.86
CA GLN A 108 16.26 -2.03 18.55
C GLN A 108 15.33 -0.82 18.34
N ARG A 109 15.88 0.40 18.37
CA ARG A 109 15.12 1.61 18.06
C ARG A 109 14.70 1.65 16.59
N LEU A 110 15.60 1.30 15.68
CA LEU A 110 15.31 1.28 14.24
C LEU A 110 14.24 0.25 13.89
N LEU A 111 14.28 -0.94 14.49
CA LEU A 111 13.27 -1.99 14.32
C LEU A 111 11.90 -1.50 14.81
N ASN A 112 11.83 -0.87 15.98
CA ASN A 112 10.57 -0.33 16.51
C ASN A 112 9.99 0.83 15.69
N GLN A 113 10.84 1.64 15.05
CA GLN A 113 10.40 2.77 14.22
C GLN A 113 10.03 2.36 12.80
N SER A 114 10.86 1.51 12.17
CA SER A 114 10.67 1.07 10.78
C SER A 114 9.65 -0.05 10.65
N GLY A 115 9.45 -0.84 11.71
CA GLY A 115 8.69 -2.09 11.65
C GLY A 115 9.36 -3.20 10.83
N ASN A 116 10.60 -3.00 10.36
CA ASN A 116 11.31 -3.97 9.54
C ASN A 116 11.88 -5.09 10.42
N GLN A 117 11.29 -6.27 10.32
CA GLN A 117 11.64 -7.46 11.11
C GLN A 117 12.91 -8.16 10.61
N ASP A 118 13.45 -7.78 9.45
CA ASP A 118 14.68 -8.37 8.89
C ASP A 118 15.97 -7.74 9.47
N LEU A 119 15.84 -6.71 10.31
CA LEU A 119 16.97 -6.05 10.99
C LEU A 119 17.59 -6.91 12.10
N CYS A 120 16.74 -7.65 12.83
CA CYS A 120 17.14 -8.55 13.91
C CYS A 120 16.37 -9.87 13.72
N TYR A 121 17.09 -10.96 13.44
CA TYR A 121 16.49 -12.26 13.08
C TYR A 121 15.97 -13.02 14.29
N PHE A 122 14.82 -12.60 14.83
CA PHE A 122 14.20 -13.29 15.97
C PHE A 122 13.41 -14.52 15.53
N ASN A 123 13.39 -15.55 16.38
CA ASN A 123 12.31 -16.53 16.35
C ASN A 123 11.11 -15.97 17.11
N PHE A 124 10.26 -15.21 16.41
CA PHE A 124 9.11 -14.52 17.00
C PHE A 124 8.11 -15.43 17.71
N LEU A 125 8.06 -16.73 17.40
CA LEU A 125 7.18 -17.69 18.08
C LEU A 125 7.63 -17.95 19.53
N CYS A 126 8.93 -17.86 19.79
CA CYS A 126 9.53 -18.13 21.08
C CYS A 126 9.95 -16.86 21.83
N ALA A 127 9.95 -15.70 21.17
CA ALA A 127 10.39 -14.44 21.76
C ALA A 127 9.40 -13.92 22.80
N HIS A 128 9.86 -13.78 24.05
CA HIS A 128 9.06 -13.22 25.13
C HIS A 128 9.58 -11.82 25.48
N PRO A 129 8.82 -10.75 25.16
CA PRO A 129 9.23 -9.39 25.45
C PRO A 129 9.09 -9.10 26.94
N LEU A 130 10.10 -8.41 27.49
CA LEU A 130 10.03 -7.85 28.84
C LEU A 130 10.59 -6.43 28.82
N LEU A 131 9.77 -5.47 29.23
CA LEU A 131 10.11 -4.04 29.24
C LEU A 131 10.55 -3.54 27.84
N VAL A 132 11.82 -3.13 27.69
CA VAL A 132 12.38 -2.54 26.47
C VAL A 132 13.04 -3.60 25.57
N LEU A 133 13.20 -4.83 26.07
CA LEU A 133 13.83 -5.93 25.36
C LEU A 133 12.77 -6.78 24.67
N SER A 134 12.92 -6.98 23.36
CA SER A 134 12.03 -7.83 22.56
C SER A 134 12.19 -9.33 22.85
N ASP A 135 13.37 -9.76 23.29
CA ASP A 135 13.71 -11.18 23.43
C ASP A 135 14.42 -11.48 24.77
N PHE A 136 13.67 -11.40 25.87
CA PHE A 136 14.25 -11.46 27.23
C PHE A 136 14.62 -12.89 27.69
N ASN A 137 13.91 -13.90 27.20
CA ASN A 137 14.15 -15.30 27.55
C ASN A 137 15.56 -15.78 27.18
N HIS A 138 16.12 -15.35 26.06
CA HIS A 138 17.46 -15.70 25.59
C HIS A 138 18.55 -14.86 26.27
N VAL A 139 18.22 -13.65 26.74
CA VAL A 139 19.07 -12.90 27.67
C VAL A 139 19.16 -13.62 29.01
N TYR A 140 18.02 -14.12 29.52
CA TYR A 140 17.95 -14.82 30.81
C TYR A 140 18.82 -16.09 30.84
N SER A 141 18.83 -16.89 29.77
CA SER A 141 19.69 -18.08 29.69
C SER A 141 21.19 -17.76 29.75
N ASN A 142 21.61 -16.54 29.40
CA ASN A 142 23.01 -16.12 29.41
C ASN A 142 23.46 -15.48 30.73
N ILE A 143 22.53 -15.13 31.62
CA ILE A 143 22.85 -14.64 32.98
C ILE A 143 23.70 -15.69 33.74
N GLY A 144 23.49 -16.98 33.46
CA GLY A 144 24.28 -18.06 34.05
C GLY A 144 25.78 -17.93 33.81
N TYR A 145 26.20 -17.55 32.58
CA TYR A 145 27.62 -17.35 32.26
C TYR A 145 28.22 -16.17 33.02
N ILE A 146 27.47 -15.07 33.14
CA ILE A 146 27.88 -13.89 33.92
C ILE A 146 28.06 -14.27 35.40
N LEU A 147 27.10 -14.99 35.98
CA LEU A 147 27.17 -15.44 37.36
C LEU A 147 28.33 -16.40 37.62
N LEU A 148 28.57 -17.35 36.70
CA LEU A 148 29.71 -18.27 36.78
C LEU A 148 31.05 -17.53 36.64
N GLY A 149 31.13 -16.51 35.78
CA GLY A 149 32.29 -15.63 35.67
C GLY A 149 32.56 -14.83 36.94
N LEU A 150 31.53 -14.24 37.55
CA LEU A 150 31.64 -13.54 38.83
C LEU A 150 32.03 -14.48 39.97
N LEU A 151 31.46 -15.70 40.00
CA LEU A 151 31.84 -16.73 40.95
C LEU A 151 33.31 -17.12 40.78
N PHE A 152 33.78 -17.30 39.55
CA PHE A 152 35.17 -17.60 39.26
C PHE A 152 36.10 -16.47 39.74
N LEU A 153 35.75 -15.20 39.49
CA LEU A 153 36.49 -14.04 40.01
C LEU A 153 36.51 -14.02 41.55
N ALA A 154 35.40 -14.33 42.22
CA ALA A 154 35.32 -14.42 43.67
C ALA A 154 36.24 -15.53 44.23
N VAL A 155 36.26 -16.71 43.59
CA VAL A 155 37.17 -17.81 43.95
C VAL A 155 38.63 -17.42 43.77
N VAL A 156 38.97 -16.78 42.65
CA VAL A 156 40.34 -16.26 42.40
C VAL A 156 40.72 -15.21 43.44
N TRP A 157 39.80 -14.32 43.81
CA TRP A 157 40.02 -13.31 44.84
C TRP A 157 40.24 -13.91 46.23
N MET A 158 39.41 -14.88 46.65
CA MET A 158 39.63 -15.60 47.91
C MET A 158 40.99 -16.29 47.93
N ARG A 159 41.37 -16.94 46.83
CA ARG A 159 42.68 -17.59 46.68
C ARG A 159 43.83 -16.60 46.72
N HIS A 160 43.68 -15.45 46.07
CA HIS A 160 44.69 -14.39 46.07
C HIS A 160 44.89 -13.82 47.47
N ARG A 161 43.81 -13.49 48.19
CA ARG A 161 43.86 -12.98 49.56
C ARG A 161 44.47 -13.98 50.54
N LYS A 162 44.15 -15.27 50.40
CA LYS A 162 44.79 -16.35 51.18
C LYS A 162 46.28 -16.43 50.89
N HIS A 163 46.68 -16.28 49.63
CA HIS A 163 48.08 -16.28 49.22
C HIS A 163 48.85 -15.06 49.74
N GLU A 164 48.26 -13.88 49.73
CA GLU A 164 48.87 -12.68 50.30
C GLU A 164 49.13 -12.83 51.81
N ALA A 165 48.20 -13.46 52.54
CA ALA A 165 48.31 -13.72 53.97
C ALA A 165 49.33 -14.80 54.38
N MET A 166 49.87 -15.60 53.43
CA MET A 166 50.90 -16.61 53.72
C MET A 166 52.27 -15.96 53.98
N SER A 167 53.09 -16.63 54.81
CA SER A 167 54.46 -16.19 55.10
C SER A 167 55.37 -16.33 53.88
N LEU A 168 56.51 -15.61 53.86
CA LEU A 168 57.47 -15.66 52.75
C LEU A 168 58.01 -17.08 52.50
N SER A 169 58.27 -17.85 53.56
CA SER A 169 58.77 -19.23 53.43
C SER A 169 57.72 -20.17 52.83
N GLU A 170 56.43 -19.95 53.08
CA GLU A 170 55.33 -20.73 52.51
C GLU A 170 55.06 -20.36 51.04
N LYS A 171 55.33 -19.11 50.63
CA LYS A 171 55.23 -18.65 49.24
C LYS A 171 56.31 -19.24 48.33
N GLU A 172 57.44 -19.67 48.90
CA GLU A 172 58.52 -20.36 48.20
C GLU A 172 58.21 -21.84 47.94
N LEU A 173 57.13 -22.39 48.51
CA LEU A 173 56.68 -23.77 48.28
C LEU A 173 55.63 -23.86 47.16
N GLY A 174 55.98 -24.52 46.05
CA GLY A 174 55.03 -24.91 44.99
C GLY A 174 55.21 -24.18 43.66
N ILE A 175 54.19 -24.28 42.80
CA ILE A 175 54.17 -23.66 41.45
C ILE A 175 53.84 -22.17 41.59
N PRO A 176 54.58 -21.26 40.94
CA PRO A 176 54.31 -19.83 40.97
C PRO A 176 52.87 -19.50 40.53
N GLN A 177 52.20 -18.64 41.29
CA GLN A 177 50.80 -18.26 41.04
C GLN A 177 50.72 -17.01 40.15
N HIS A 178 49.99 -17.12 39.04
CA HIS A 178 49.72 -16.02 38.12
C HIS A 178 48.29 -15.52 38.29
N PHE A 179 48.04 -14.74 39.34
CA PHE A 179 46.70 -14.24 39.64
C PHE A 179 46.17 -13.31 38.53
N GLY A 180 47.02 -12.49 37.90
CA GLY A 180 46.59 -11.59 36.81
C GLY A 180 45.99 -12.31 35.61
N LEU A 181 46.56 -13.46 35.20
CA LEU A 181 46.01 -14.27 34.10
C LEU A 181 44.68 -14.94 34.51
N LEU A 182 44.55 -15.39 35.75
CA LEU A 182 43.30 -15.96 36.26
C LEU A 182 42.19 -14.92 36.34
N TYR A 183 42.49 -13.69 36.79
CA TYR A 183 41.53 -12.59 36.72
C TYR A 183 41.17 -12.25 35.28
N ALA A 184 42.13 -12.25 34.35
CA ALA A 184 41.89 -12.00 32.93
C ALA A 184 40.91 -13.04 32.33
N MET A 185 41.08 -14.32 32.67
CA MET A 185 40.13 -15.38 32.27
C MET A 185 38.73 -15.16 32.85
N GLY A 186 38.62 -14.72 34.10
CA GLY A 186 37.33 -14.42 34.72
C GLY A 186 36.62 -13.22 34.10
N VAL A 187 37.36 -12.15 33.79
CA VAL A 187 36.82 -10.98 33.08
C VAL A 187 36.39 -11.37 31.67
N ALA A 188 37.20 -12.15 30.94
CA ALA A 188 36.84 -12.65 29.62
C ALA A 188 35.53 -13.46 29.63
N LEU A 189 35.34 -14.35 30.62
CA LEU A 189 34.11 -15.14 30.75
C LEU A 189 32.87 -14.28 31.08
N VAL A 190 33.02 -13.24 31.90
CA VAL A 190 31.94 -12.27 32.16
C VAL A 190 31.60 -11.48 30.88
N SER A 191 32.63 -11.03 30.14
CA SER A 191 32.45 -10.30 28.88
C SER A 191 31.82 -11.17 27.79
N GLU A 192 32.19 -12.45 27.71
CA GLU A 192 31.56 -13.43 26.81
C GLU A 192 30.06 -13.57 27.11
N GLY A 193 29.67 -13.74 28.39
CA GLY A 193 28.26 -13.78 28.77
C GLY A 193 27.48 -12.49 28.45
N LEU A 194 28.13 -11.32 28.59
CA LEU A 194 27.52 -10.03 28.28
C LEU A 194 27.32 -9.82 26.76
N LEU A 195 28.32 -10.17 25.96
CA LEU A 195 28.27 -10.02 24.50
C LEU A 195 27.34 -11.05 23.86
N SER A 196 27.30 -12.29 24.38
CA SER A 196 26.34 -13.31 23.95
C SER A 196 24.91 -12.91 24.28
N ALA A 197 24.67 -12.34 25.47
CA ALA A 197 23.38 -11.75 25.80
C ALA A 197 23.00 -10.61 24.84
N ALA A 198 23.95 -9.71 24.51
CA ALA A 198 23.72 -8.60 23.58
C ALA A 198 23.40 -9.08 22.15
N TYR A 199 24.04 -10.17 21.69
CA TYR A 199 23.69 -10.82 20.42
C TYR A 199 22.24 -11.29 20.41
N HIS A 200 21.77 -11.96 21.47
CA HIS A 200 20.39 -12.43 21.54
C HIS A 200 19.35 -11.30 21.66
N VAL A 201 19.74 -10.12 22.16
CA VAL A 201 18.84 -8.95 22.14
C VAL A 201 18.56 -8.48 20.70
N CYS A 202 19.52 -8.57 19.78
CA CYS A 202 19.31 -8.32 18.35
C CYS A 202 20.25 -9.21 17.53
N PRO A 203 19.79 -10.40 17.12
CA PRO A 203 20.62 -11.33 16.36
C PRO A 203 20.84 -10.81 14.95
N ASN A 204 22.08 -10.41 14.67
CA ASN A 204 22.55 -9.98 13.34
C ASN A 204 24.02 -10.41 13.15
N SER A 205 24.49 -10.41 11.90
CA SER A 205 25.84 -10.87 11.57
C SER A 205 26.94 -10.05 12.27
N MET A 206 26.74 -8.75 12.46
CA MET A 206 27.71 -7.88 13.13
C MET A 206 27.84 -8.24 14.62
N ASN A 207 26.72 -8.43 15.33
CA ASN A 207 26.69 -8.83 16.73
C ASN A 207 27.25 -10.24 16.95
N PHE A 208 26.99 -11.15 16.01
CA PHE A 208 27.56 -12.51 16.03
C PHE A 208 29.10 -12.50 16.01
N GLN A 209 29.70 -11.62 15.20
CA GLN A 209 31.16 -11.47 15.14
C GLN A 209 31.75 -10.98 16.47
N PHE A 210 31.06 -10.07 17.16
CA PHE A 210 31.51 -9.57 18.46
C PHE A 210 31.46 -10.64 19.56
N ASP A 211 30.42 -11.48 19.56
CA ASP A 211 30.31 -12.62 20.49
C ASP A 211 31.45 -13.64 20.27
N THR A 212 31.65 -14.03 19.01
CA THR A 212 32.70 -14.97 18.60
C THR A 212 34.11 -14.46 18.95
N SER A 213 34.33 -13.15 18.95
CA SER A 213 35.62 -12.55 19.30
C SER A 213 36.04 -12.88 20.74
N PHE A 214 35.10 -12.85 21.70
CA PHE A 214 35.41 -13.19 23.09
C PHE A 214 35.53 -14.69 23.33
N MET A 215 34.84 -15.53 22.54
CA MET A 215 35.11 -16.97 22.52
C MET A 215 36.57 -17.26 22.14
N TYR A 216 37.13 -16.56 21.15
CA TYR A 216 38.55 -16.68 20.80
C TYR A 216 39.48 -16.16 21.89
N VAL A 217 39.16 -15.03 22.53
CA VAL A 217 39.92 -14.50 23.68
C VAL A 217 39.98 -15.54 24.81
N THR A 218 38.83 -16.09 25.21
CA THR A 218 38.73 -17.11 26.26
C THR A 218 39.55 -18.36 25.89
N GLY A 219 39.45 -18.84 24.65
CA GLY A 219 40.21 -20.01 24.17
C GLY A 219 41.74 -19.80 24.22
N VAL A 220 42.23 -18.64 23.77
CA VAL A 220 43.66 -18.32 23.80
C VAL A 220 44.16 -18.15 25.25
N LEU A 221 43.40 -17.50 26.13
CA LEU A 221 43.77 -17.38 27.54
C LEU A 221 43.81 -18.74 28.25
N CYS A 222 42.87 -19.64 27.95
CA CYS A 222 42.89 -21.02 28.41
C CYS A 222 44.14 -21.76 27.93
N MET A 223 44.48 -21.65 26.64
CA MET A 223 45.67 -22.27 26.06
C MET A 223 46.95 -21.75 26.74
N VAL A 224 47.07 -20.43 26.92
CA VAL A 224 48.20 -19.80 27.62
C VAL A 224 48.28 -20.29 29.08
N LYS A 225 47.14 -20.40 29.78
CA LYS A 225 47.13 -20.89 31.17
C LYS A 225 47.55 -22.35 31.28
N VAL A 226 47.09 -23.22 30.38
CA VAL A 226 47.50 -24.63 30.33
C VAL A 226 48.99 -24.73 30.03
N TYR A 227 49.49 -23.95 29.08
CA TYR A 227 50.90 -23.93 28.72
C TYR A 227 51.79 -23.48 29.88
N GLN A 228 51.44 -22.39 30.56
CA GLN A 228 52.16 -21.89 31.74
C GLN A 228 52.14 -22.87 32.92
N SER A 229 51.07 -23.66 33.04
CA SER A 229 50.99 -24.69 34.10
C SER A 229 51.93 -25.87 33.84
N ARG A 230 52.37 -26.06 32.59
CA ARG A 230 53.38 -27.07 32.20
C ARG A 230 54.79 -26.49 32.12
N HIS A 231 54.93 -25.21 31.78
CA HIS A 231 56.21 -24.52 31.60
C HIS A 231 56.24 -23.18 32.36
N PRO A 232 56.47 -23.19 33.69
CA PRO A 232 56.39 -21.99 34.52
C PRO A 232 57.42 -20.89 34.18
N ASP A 233 58.52 -21.23 33.49
CA ASP A 233 59.59 -20.29 33.12
C ASP A 233 59.41 -19.60 31.76
N VAL A 234 58.57 -20.18 30.90
CA VAL A 234 58.37 -19.72 29.51
C VAL A 234 57.01 -19.05 29.40
N ASN A 235 56.98 -17.74 29.68
CA ASN A 235 55.78 -16.92 29.52
C ASN A 235 55.83 -16.13 28.21
N ALA A 236 54.81 -16.32 27.36
CA ALA A 236 54.56 -15.43 26.23
C ALA A 236 54.33 -13.99 26.74
N ARG A 237 54.78 -13.00 25.95
CA ARG A 237 54.47 -11.59 26.25
C ARG A 237 52.99 -11.34 25.97
N ALA A 238 52.30 -10.63 26.87
CA ALA A 238 50.86 -10.35 26.73
C ALA A 238 50.56 -9.65 25.39
N HIS A 239 51.29 -8.58 25.04
CA HIS A 239 51.11 -7.88 23.77
C HIS A 239 51.30 -8.75 22.53
N ALA A 240 52.27 -9.68 22.55
CA ALA A 240 52.45 -10.63 21.44
C ALA A 240 51.26 -11.59 21.31
N THR A 241 50.73 -12.06 22.45
CA THR A 241 49.55 -12.94 22.49
C THR A 241 48.32 -12.23 21.92
N PHE A 242 48.04 -11.00 22.36
CA PHE A 242 46.93 -10.19 21.86
C PHE A 242 47.13 -9.72 20.41
N GLY A 243 48.38 -9.53 19.96
CA GLY A 243 48.70 -9.22 18.56
C GLY A 243 48.37 -10.37 17.61
N VAL A 244 48.70 -11.62 17.98
CA VAL A 244 48.30 -12.81 17.21
C VAL A 244 46.78 -12.97 17.20
N LEU A 245 46.13 -12.77 18.35
CA LEU A 245 44.68 -12.80 18.45
C LEU A 245 44.00 -11.76 17.53
N ALA A 246 44.51 -10.53 17.50
CA ALA A 246 44.00 -9.48 16.61
C ALA A 246 44.11 -9.87 15.13
N LEU A 247 45.19 -10.56 14.73
CA LEU A 247 45.36 -11.05 13.37
C LEU A 247 44.38 -12.17 13.02
N ILE A 248 44.11 -13.10 13.96
CA ILE A 248 43.11 -14.15 13.79
C ILE A 248 41.72 -13.54 13.60
N ILE A 249 41.34 -12.58 14.45
CA ILE A 249 40.05 -11.87 14.34
C ILE A 249 39.97 -11.11 13.01
N PHE A 250 41.04 -10.43 12.58
CA PHE A 250 41.07 -9.69 11.33
C PHE A 250 40.85 -10.57 10.09
N ILE A 251 41.45 -11.76 10.04
CA ILE A 251 41.25 -12.71 8.95
C ILE A 251 39.78 -13.17 8.91
N GLY A 252 39.22 -13.55 10.07
CA GLY A 252 37.81 -13.95 10.17
C GLY A 252 36.84 -12.88 9.67
N LEU A 253 37.09 -11.60 10.02
CA LEU A 253 36.27 -10.47 9.57
C LEU A 253 36.35 -10.21 8.06
N LYS A 254 37.52 -10.45 7.44
CA LYS A 254 37.74 -10.19 6.02
C LYS A 254 36.94 -11.13 5.13
N ASP A 255 36.88 -12.41 5.50
CA ASP A 255 36.19 -13.43 4.71
C ASP A 255 34.68 -13.16 4.66
N GLU A 256 34.08 -12.80 5.79
CA GLU A 256 32.64 -12.50 5.86
C GLU A 256 32.28 -11.20 5.12
N MET A 257 33.12 -10.16 5.23
CA MET A 257 32.91 -8.91 4.49
C MET A 257 33.06 -9.07 2.98
N SER A 258 33.81 -10.08 2.50
CA SER A 258 33.90 -10.38 1.07
C SER A 258 32.58 -10.93 0.51
N VAL A 259 31.86 -11.75 1.30
CA VAL A 259 30.56 -12.30 0.92
C VAL A 259 29.50 -11.20 0.86
N LEU A 260 29.46 -10.31 1.85
CA LEU A 260 28.53 -9.17 1.87
C LEU A 260 28.71 -8.23 0.67
N ARG A 261 29.96 -8.00 0.23
CA ARG A 261 30.23 -7.19 -0.98
C ARG A 261 29.72 -7.87 -2.25
N LEU A 262 29.84 -9.19 -2.34
CA LEU A 262 29.32 -9.95 -3.48
C LEU A 262 27.79 -9.82 -3.58
N ASP A 263 27.08 -9.88 -2.46
CA ASP A 263 25.63 -9.75 -2.46
C ASP A 263 25.17 -8.31 -2.75
N GLN A 264 25.91 -7.30 -2.26
CA GLN A 264 25.63 -5.90 -2.59
C GLN A 264 25.76 -5.64 -4.11
N THR A 265 26.83 -6.15 -4.75
CA THR A 265 27.00 -6.01 -6.20
C THR A 265 25.91 -6.71 -7.01
N LYS A 266 25.48 -7.92 -6.60
CA LYS A 266 24.33 -8.58 -7.23
C LYS A 266 23.07 -7.72 -7.12
N LEU A 267 22.80 -7.18 -5.94
CA LEU A 267 21.62 -6.34 -5.72
C LEU A 267 21.63 -5.10 -6.62
N GLU A 268 22.76 -4.41 -6.73
CA GLU A 268 22.92 -3.25 -7.63
C GLU A 268 22.68 -3.62 -9.11
N THR A 269 23.12 -4.80 -9.56
CA THR A 269 22.83 -5.26 -10.94
C THR A 269 21.35 -5.54 -11.15
N HIS A 270 20.65 -6.09 -10.15
CA HIS A 270 19.20 -6.30 -10.24
C HIS A 270 18.44 -4.97 -10.28
N VAL A 271 18.84 -4.00 -9.45
CA VAL A 271 18.23 -2.67 -9.42
C VAL A 271 18.38 -1.96 -10.77
N SER A 272 19.59 -1.91 -11.33
CA SER A 272 19.82 -1.28 -12.64
C SER A 272 19.03 -1.94 -13.78
N ARG A 273 18.85 -3.27 -13.74
CA ARG A 273 18.00 -4.00 -14.71
C ARG A 273 16.51 -3.64 -14.58
N ILE A 274 16.04 -3.44 -13.35
CA ILE A 274 14.67 -2.99 -13.09
C ILE A 274 14.49 -1.56 -13.64
N GLU A 275 15.42 -0.65 -13.36
CA GLU A 275 15.39 0.72 -13.86
C GLU A 275 15.35 0.80 -15.40
N SER A 276 16.14 -0.04 -16.09
CA SER A 276 16.09 -0.10 -17.56
C SER A 276 14.75 -0.60 -18.08
N THR A 277 14.16 -1.60 -17.43
CA THR A 277 12.87 -2.18 -17.84
C THR A 277 11.74 -1.16 -17.67
N ILE A 278 11.71 -0.46 -16.52
CA ILE A 278 10.74 0.60 -16.24
C ILE A 278 10.88 1.73 -17.27
N SER A 279 12.11 2.12 -17.61
CA SER A 279 12.35 3.19 -18.59
C SER A 279 11.81 2.83 -19.97
N GLN A 280 11.92 1.56 -20.36
CA GLN A 280 11.38 1.05 -21.61
C GLN A 280 9.84 1.04 -21.60
N ASP A 281 9.22 0.49 -20.54
CA ASP A 281 7.75 0.46 -20.41
C ASP A 281 7.15 1.88 -20.43
N ILE A 282 7.80 2.86 -19.80
CA ILE A 282 7.38 4.27 -19.84
C ILE A 282 7.40 4.83 -21.27
N ASN A 283 8.40 4.45 -22.07
CA ASN A 283 8.49 4.90 -23.46
C ASN A 283 7.39 4.30 -24.33
N ASP A 284 7.09 3.01 -24.15
CA ASP A 284 6.03 2.30 -24.88
C ASP A 284 4.65 2.86 -24.52
N ILE A 285 4.42 3.21 -23.24
CA ILE A 285 3.20 3.88 -22.79
C ILE A 285 3.07 5.27 -23.42
N LYS A 286 4.16 6.06 -23.49
CA LYS A 286 4.14 7.38 -24.15
C LYS A 286 3.69 7.28 -25.60
N GLN A 287 4.25 6.33 -26.36
CA GLN A 287 3.86 6.13 -27.75
C GLN A 287 2.38 5.74 -27.88
N SER A 288 1.90 4.85 -27.00
CA SER A 288 0.50 4.42 -26.97
C SER A 288 -0.47 5.59 -26.66
N ILE A 289 -0.10 6.46 -25.71
CA ILE A 289 -0.88 7.65 -25.36
C ILE A 289 -0.91 8.65 -26.51
N GLU A 290 0.23 8.88 -27.18
CA GLU A 290 0.30 9.80 -28.30
C GLU A 290 -0.57 9.34 -29.47
N PHE A 291 -0.54 8.04 -29.79
CA PHE A 291 -1.43 7.45 -30.78
C PHE A 291 -2.92 7.60 -30.40
N SER A 292 -3.27 7.34 -29.15
CA SER A 292 -4.65 7.50 -28.66
C SER A 292 -5.11 8.97 -28.73
N SER A 293 -4.24 9.92 -28.41
CA SER A 293 -4.53 11.36 -28.49
C SER A 293 -4.80 11.81 -29.93
N GLN A 294 -4.04 11.28 -30.90
CA GLN A 294 -4.27 11.52 -32.32
C GLN A 294 -5.62 10.95 -32.79
N GLN A 295 -6.03 9.76 -32.32
CA GLN A 295 -7.36 9.25 -32.61
C GLN A 295 -8.45 10.14 -32.02
N GLN A 296 -8.28 10.63 -30.78
CA GLN A 296 -9.25 11.48 -30.12
C GLN A 296 -9.49 12.78 -30.89
N THR A 297 -8.43 13.46 -31.34
CA THR A 297 -8.57 14.66 -32.19
C THR A 297 -9.24 14.37 -33.53
N SER A 298 -9.06 13.17 -34.10
CA SER A 298 -9.79 12.77 -35.32
C SER A 298 -11.29 12.56 -35.07
N PHE A 299 -11.66 12.01 -33.91
CA PHE A 299 -13.05 11.84 -33.51
C PHE A 299 -13.74 13.18 -33.21
N ASP A 300 -13.05 14.10 -32.54
CA ASP A 300 -13.58 15.44 -32.27
C ASP A 300 -13.91 16.20 -33.56
N LYS A 301 -13.06 16.08 -34.59
CA LYS A 301 -13.34 16.65 -35.92
C LYS A 301 -14.61 16.05 -36.53
N ARG A 302 -14.73 14.72 -36.55
CA ARG A 302 -15.93 14.04 -37.07
C ARG A 302 -17.19 14.39 -36.31
N LEU A 303 -17.09 14.59 -34.99
CA LEU A 303 -18.21 15.00 -34.14
C LEU A 303 -18.68 16.41 -34.52
N SER A 304 -17.76 17.35 -34.67
CA SER A 304 -18.06 18.73 -35.10
C SER A 304 -18.76 18.77 -36.46
N ASP A 305 -18.29 17.97 -37.42
CA ASP A 305 -18.92 17.86 -38.74
C ASP A 305 -20.36 17.33 -38.64
N LEU A 306 -20.59 16.29 -37.83
CA LEU A 306 -21.93 15.73 -37.61
C LEU A 306 -22.87 16.72 -36.92
N GLU A 307 -22.40 17.48 -35.94
CA GLU A 307 -23.19 18.52 -35.29
C GLU A 307 -23.62 19.63 -36.27
N SER A 308 -22.72 20.03 -37.17
CA SER A 308 -23.03 21.02 -38.20
C SER A 308 -24.10 20.54 -39.18
N ASN A 309 -24.03 19.27 -39.58
CA ASN A 309 -25.03 18.63 -40.43
C ASN A 309 -26.38 18.52 -39.71
N SER A 310 -26.39 18.13 -38.43
CA SER A 310 -27.60 18.04 -37.61
C SER A 310 -28.35 19.38 -37.52
N LYS A 311 -27.64 20.50 -37.32
CA LYS A 311 -28.24 21.84 -37.32
C LYS A 311 -28.89 22.17 -38.67
N SER A 312 -28.27 21.76 -39.77
CA SER A 312 -28.80 21.95 -41.12
C SER A 312 -30.08 21.16 -41.34
N TYR A 313 -30.16 19.92 -40.86
CA TYR A 313 -31.39 19.10 -40.92
C TYR A 313 -32.55 19.73 -40.14
N LYS A 314 -32.32 20.23 -38.92
CA LYS A 314 -33.36 20.92 -38.13
C LYS A 314 -33.93 22.13 -38.88
N LEU A 315 -33.06 22.93 -39.51
CA LEU A 315 -33.51 24.09 -40.28
C LEU A 315 -34.36 23.70 -41.50
N ILE A 316 -34.03 22.58 -42.15
CA ILE A 316 -34.81 22.05 -43.27
C ILE A 316 -36.18 21.57 -42.79
N GLU A 317 -36.23 20.86 -41.67
CA GLU A 317 -37.47 20.38 -41.05
C GLU A 317 -38.41 21.53 -40.66
N GLU A 318 -37.88 22.59 -40.04
CA GLU A 318 -38.64 23.80 -39.71
C GLU A 318 -39.23 24.48 -40.95
N LYS A 319 -38.45 24.55 -42.04
CA LYS A 319 -38.93 25.10 -43.31
C LYS A 319 -40.00 24.22 -43.95
N ALA A 320 -39.86 22.90 -43.90
CA ALA A 320 -40.84 21.95 -44.40
C ALA A 320 -42.19 22.10 -43.67
N ASN A 321 -42.16 22.16 -42.34
CA ASN A 321 -43.35 22.39 -41.52
C ASN A 321 -44.00 23.75 -41.82
N SER A 322 -43.18 24.80 -42.00
CA SER A 322 -43.69 26.13 -42.38
C SER A 322 -44.37 26.13 -43.76
N LEU A 323 -43.79 25.41 -44.73
CA LEU A 323 -44.36 25.26 -46.07
C LEU A 323 -45.66 24.45 -46.05
N GLU A 324 -45.72 23.36 -45.28
CA GLU A 324 -46.92 22.56 -45.12
C GLU A 324 -48.08 23.38 -44.52
N LEU A 325 -47.81 24.18 -43.48
CA LEU A 325 -48.80 25.09 -42.90
C LEU A 325 -49.31 26.12 -43.92
N LYS A 326 -48.41 26.70 -44.72
CA LYS A 326 -48.80 27.62 -45.81
C LYS A 326 -49.64 26.93 -46.86
N MET A 327 -49.29 25.70 -47.25
CA MET A 327 -50.04 24.90 -48.22
C MET A 327 -51.45 24.59 -47.71
N ASN A 328 -51.57 24.15 -46.46
CA ASN A 328 -52.86 23.87 -45.81
C ASN A 328 -53.75 25.13 -45.73
N ASN A 329 -53.15 26.30 -45.46
CA ASN A 329 -53.87 27.57 -45.45
C ASN A 329 -54.39 27.97 -46.84
N LEU A 330 -53.58 27.82 -47.89
CA LEU A 330 -53.98 28.11 -49.27
C LEU A 330 -55.10 27.16 -49.75
N ASP A 331 -55.00 25.87 -49.46
CA ASP A 331 -56.04 24.89 -49.80
C ASP A 331 -57.35 25.21 -49.07
N GLN A 332 -57.31 25.55 -47.77
CA GLN A 332 -58.51 25.94 -47.04
C GLN A 332 -59.13 27.24 -47.57
N GLN A 333 -58.31 28.23 -47.96
CA GLN A 333 -58.79 29.47 -48.58
C GLN A 333 -59.56 29.21 -49.87
N SER A 334 -59.10 28.27 -50.70
CA SER A 334 -59.79 27.89 -51.95
C SER A 334 -61.22 27.37 -51.72
N ARG A 335 -61.51 26.88 -50.51
CA ARG A 335 -62.79 26.30 -50.08
C ARG A 335 -63.66 27.27 -49.27
N HIS A 336 -63.20 28.51 -49.02
CA HIS A 336 -63.94 29.45 -48.16
C HIS A 336 -65.34 29.77 -48.67
N CYS A 337 -65.58 29.84 -49.98
CA CYS A 337 -66.92 30.11 -50.51
C CYS A 337 -67.75 28.83 -50.72
N ASN A 338 -67.28 27.67 -50.26
CA ASN A 338 -67.94 26.39 -50.50
C ASN A 338 -68.79 25.96 -49.30
N ILE A 339 -69.95 25.39 -49.59
CA ILE A 339 -70.78 24.65 -48.64
C ILE A 339 -70.74 23.17 -49.02
N GLU A 340 -70.59 22.31 -48.01
CA GLU A 340 -70.72 20.87 -48.13
C GLU A 340 -72.09 20.44 -47.60
N ILE A 341 -72.90 19.87 -48.48
CA ILE A 341 -74.22 19.32 -48.16
C ILE A 341 -74.09 17.79 -48.15
N THR A 342 -74.48 17.19 -47.03
CA THR A 342 -74.32 15.76 -46.78
C THR A 342 -75.67 15.11 -46.53
N ASN A 343 -75.74 13.80 -46.72
CA ASN A 343 -76.94 12.98 -46.49
C ASN A 343 -78.14 13.31 -47.40
N VAL A 344 -77.87 13.72 -48.64
CA VAL A 344 -78.88 13.89 -49.70
C VAL A 344 -78.87 12.66 -50.60
N PRO A 345 -79.97 11.89 -50.70
CA PRO A 345 -80.03 10.68 -51.54
C PRO A 345 -79.66 10.94 -53.00
N ASP A 346 -78.96 10.01 -53.63
CA ASP A 346 -78.57 10.09 -55.04
C ASP A 346 -79.77 9.74 -55.94
N LYS A 347 -80.08 10.60 -56.93
CA LYS A 347 -81.13 10.34 -57.92
C LYS A 347 -80.58 10.44 -59.35
N ARG A 348 -80.97 9.50 -60.21
CA ARG A 348 -80.59 9.53 -61.63
C ARG A 348 -81.25 10.73 -62.32
N GLY A 349 -80.45 11.56 -62.99
CA GLY A 349 -80.95 12.74 -63.70
C GLY A 349 -81.39 13.89 -62.78
N GLU A 350 -80.86 13.95 -61.55
CA GLU A 350 -81.17 15.05 -60.63
C GLU A 350 -80.69 16.41 -61.13
N ASN A 351 -81.46 17.45 -60.81
CA ASN A 351 -81.07 18.83 -61.04
C ASN A 351 -80.67 19.47 -59.70
N LEU A 352 -79.36 19.60 -59.48
CA LEU A 352 -78.82 20.14 -58.24
C LEU A 352 -79.16 21.63 -58.06
N THR A 353 -79.34 22.38 -59.14
CA THR A 353 -79.72 23.80 -59.08
C THR A 353 -81.13 23.97 -58.51
N LEU A 354 -82.10 23.18 -59.01
CA LEU A 354 -83.46 23.16 -58.46
C LEU A 354 -83.50 22.67 -57.01
N LEU A 355 -82.61 21.74 -56.64
CA LEU A 355 -82.48 21.29 -55.26
C LEU A 355 -82.05 22.45 -54.34
N ILE A 356 -81.08 23.28 -54.77
CA ILE A 356 -80.65 24.45 -54.00
C ILE A 356 -81.75 25.49 -53.87
N ASP A 357 -82.54 25.73 -54.91
CA ASP A 357 -83.69 26.64 -54.84
C ASP A 357 -84.71 26.17 -53.79
N LYS A 358 -85.01 24.85 -53.77
CA LYS A 358 -85.88 24.25 -52.74
C LYS A 358 -85.29 24.36 -51.34
N ILE A 359 -83.98 24.15 -51.20
CA ILE A 359 -83.28 24.34 -49.92
C ILE A 359 -83.41 25.79 -49.46
N GLY A 360 -83.21 26.76 -50.36
CA GLY A 360 -83.37 28.18 -50.07
C GLY A 360 -84.77 28.54 -49.57
N LEU A 361 -85.81 28.01 -50.22
CA LEU A 361 -87.19 28.16 -49.77
C LEU A 361 -87.42 27.55 -48.38
N ALA A 362 -86.92 26.33 -48.15
CA ALA A 362 -87.11 25.62 -46.88
C ALA A 362 -86.43 26.31 -45.69
N ILE A 363 -85.31 27.01 -45.91
CA ILE A 363 -84.61 27.77 -44.86
C ILE A 363 -85.01 29.25 -44.80
N ASN A 364 -86.04 29.67 -45.56
CA ASN A 364 -86.47 31.07 -45.70
C ASN A 364 -85.35 32.04 -46.13
N PHE A 365 -84.44 31.57 -46.99
CA PHE A 365 -83.37 32.37 -47.57
C PHE A 365 -83.23 32.05 -49.06
N PRO A 366 -83.81 32.86 -49.97
CA PRO A 366 -83.74 32.60 -51.40
C PRO A 366 -82.29 32.70 -51.89
N ILE A 367 -81.83 31.65 -52.57
CA ILE A 367 -80.47 31.55 -53.12
C ILE A 367 -80.56 31.77 -54.63
N PRO A 368 -80.20 32.96 -55.14
CA PRO A 368 -80.31 33.22 -56.57
C PRO A 368 -79.25 32.42 -57.34
N GLN A 369 -79.65 31.76 -58.43
CA GLN A 369 -78.77 30.88 -59.21
C GLN A 369 -77.52 31.59 -59.76
N LYS A 370 -77.60 32.90 -60.04
CA LYS A 370 -76.45 33.73 -60.48
C LYS A 370 -75.28 33.80 -59.49
N GLU A 371 -75.55 33.54 -58.21
CA GLU A 371 -74.52 33.56 -57.15
C GLU A 371 -73.82 32.20 -56.99
N ILE A 372 -74.28 31.16 -57.70
CA ILE A 372 -73.68 29.83 -57.68
C ILE A 372 -72.64 29.76 -58.80
N ILE A 373 -71.36 29.65 -58.42
CA ILE A 373 -70.26 29.46 -59.36
C ILE A 373 -70.23 28.01 -59.87
N ALA A 374 -70.38 27.04 -58.97
CA ALA A 374 -70.30 25.63 -59.30
C ALA A 374 -71.10 24.78 -58.30
N ILE A 375 -71.74 23.73 -58.81
CA ILE A 375 -72.42 22.73 -57.99
C ILE A 375 -72.19 21.33 -58.56
N HIS A 376 -71.74 20.40 -57.73
CA HIS A 376 -71.45 19.03 -58.15
C HIS A 376 -71.46 18.07 -56.95
N ARG A 377 -71.65 16.79 -57.22
CA ARG A 377 -71.39 15.73 -56.24
C ARG A 377 -69.91 15.35 -56.23
N VAL A 378 -69.40 15.06 -55.04
CA VAL A 378 -68.02 14.61 -54.83
C VAL A 378 -68.02 13.08 -54.81
N PRO A 379 -67.15 12.42 -55.61
CA PRO A 379 -67.02 10.98 -55.58
C PRO A 379 -66.48 10.49 -54.23
N HIS A 380 -66.91 9.30 -53.82
CA HIS A 380 -66.31 8.65 -52.65
C HIS A 380 -64.87 8.23 -52.96
N MET A 381 -64.02 8.27 -51.94
CA MET A 381 -62.63 7.79 -52.05
C MET A 381 -62.57 6.26 -52.25
N GLN A 382 -63.59 5.53 -51.79
CA GLN A 382 -63.77 4.09 -51.99
C GLN A 382 -65.11 3.84 -52.70
N SER A 383 -65.12 3.00 -53.72
CA SER A 383 -66.28 2.76 -54.59
C SER A 383 -67.44 1.99 -53.92
N ASP A 384 -67.17 1.25 -52.83
CA ASP A 384 -68.15 0.36 -52.16
C ASP A 384 -68.94 1.07 -51.02
N ASN A 385 -68.76 2.39 -50.85
CA ASN A 385 -69.45 3.11 -49.81
C ASN A 385 -70.93 3.37 -50.19
N LYS A 386 -71.85 2.74 -49.44
CA LYS A 386 -73.31 2.84 -49.64
C LYS A 386 -73.92 4.17 -49.20
N THR A 387 -73.16 5.07 -48.58
CA THR A 387 -73.67 6.39 -48.20
C THR A 387 -73.86 7.28 -49.44
N PRO A 388 -74.86 8.19 -49.47
CA PRO A 388 -75.01 9.14 -50.57
C PRO A 388 -73.77 10.03 -50.76
N LYS A 389 -73.47 10.42 -52.00
CA LYS A 389 -72.33 11.31 -52.30
C LYS A 389 -72.59 12.73 -51.80
N ASN A 390 -71.58 13.37 -51.21
CA ASN A 390 -71.72 14.76 -50.74
C ASN A 390 -71.85 15.73 -51.93
N ILE A 391 -72.61 16.80 -51.77
CA ILE A 391 -72.75 17.88 -52.76
C ILE A 391 -71.90 19.06 -52.28
N ILE A 392 -71.06 19.59 -53.17
CA ILE A 392 -70.31 20.83 -52.94
C ILE A 392 -70.92 21.93 -53.79
N VAL A 393 -71.24 23.04 -53.13
CA VAL A 393 -71.76 24.26 -53.78
C VAL A 393 -70.78 25.38 -53.52
N LYS A 394 -70.23 25.96 -54.60
CA LYS A 394 -69.34 27.13 -54.55
C LYS A 394 -70.14 28.38 -54.88
N PHE A 395 -70.12 29.34 -53.96
CA PHE A 395 -70.78 30.64 -54.12
C PHE A 395 -69.81 31.73 -54.56
N ALA A 396 -70.34 32.83 -55.09
CA ALA A 396 -69.56 33.99 -55.51
C ALA A 396 -68.88 34.70 -54.33
N SER A 397 -69.51 34.70 -53.16
CA SER A 397 -69.05 35.42 -51.97
C SER A 397 -69.03 34.56 -50.71
N HIS A 398 -67.97 34.71 -49.91
CA HIS A 398 -67.86 34.11 -48.58
C HIS A 398 -68.96 34.62 -47.63
N THR A 399 -69.35 35.88 -47.76
CA THR A 399 -70.43 36.47 -46.96
C THR A 399 -71.76 35.80 -47.26
N LEU A 400 -72.07 35.56 -48.54
CA LEU A 400 -73.28 34.85 -48.94
C LEU A 400 -73.29 33.43 -48.36
N ARG A 401 -72.16 32.70 -48.48
CA ARG A 401 -72.00 31.38 -47.87
C ARG A 401 -72.33 31.39 -46.37
N ASN A 402 -71.82 32.38 -45.64
CA ASN A 402 -72.06 32.49 -44.19
C ASN A 402 -73.51 32.81 -43.84
N ASN A 403 -74.17 33.65 -44.63
CA ASN A 403 -75.58 33.98 -44.47
C ASN A 403 -76.48 32.76 -44.72
N ILE A 404 -76.14 31.94 -45.71
CA ILE A 404 -76.87 30.68 -45.98
C ILE A 404 -76.71 29.71 -44.80
N LEU A 405 -75.47 29.53 -44.29
CA LEU A 405 -75.24 28.67 -43.14
C LEU A 405 -75.89 29.20 -41.85
N SER A 406 -76.00 30.52 -41.67
CA SER A 406 -76.70 31.10 -40.51
C SER A 406 -78.21 30.90 -40.63
N ALA A 407 -78.81 31.11 -41.81
CA ALA A 407 -80.21 30.83 -42.08
C ALA A 407 -80.55 29.34 -41.84
N TYR A 408 -79.73 28.43 -42.33
CA TYR A 408 -79.88 26.99 -42.07
C TYR A 408 -79.86 26.64 -40.57
N ARG A 409 -78.98 27.28 -39.78
CA ARG A 409 -78.93 27.09 -38.32
C ARG A 409 -80.18 27.65 -37.62
N LEU A 410 -80.71 28.79 -38.08
CA LEU A 410 -81.95 29.39 -37.58
C LEU A 410 -83.19 28.53 -37.88
N ALA A 411 -83.22 27.89 -39.05
CA ALA A 411 -84.25 26.92 -39.44
C ALA A 411 -84.20 25.60 -38.62
N LYS A 412 -83.22 25.45 -37.71
CA LYS A 412 -82.99 24.26 -36.88
C LYS A 412 -82.71 22.97 -37.68
N GLY A 413 -82.19 23.10 -38.89
CA GLY A 413 -81.86 21.99 -39.79
C GLY A 413 -82.84 21.86 -40.95
N LEU A 414 -82.64 20.80 -41.73
CA LEU A 414 -83.43 20.52 -42.92
C LEU A 414 -83.67 19.02 -43.01
N ASN A 415 -84.88 18.61 -43.35
CA ASN A 415 -85.20 17.20 -43.59
C ASN A 415 -85.60 16.96 -45.05
N THR A 416 -85.49 15.71 -45.51
CA THR A 416 -85.79 15.33 -46.91
C THR A 416 -87.25 15.58 -47.32
N ASP A 417 -88.20 15.49 -46.39
CA ASP A 417 -89.63 15.76 -46.62
C ASP A 417 -89.88 17.23 -47.01
N GLN A 418 -89.15 18.17 -46.40
CA GLN A 418 -89.25 19.60 -46.71
C GLN A 418 -88.76 19.94 -48.13
N LEU A 419 -87.97 19.06 -48.75
CA LEU A 419 -87.47 19.21 -50.11
C LEU A 419 -88.30 18.43 -51.15
N GLY A 420 -89.37 17.75 -50.71
CA GLY A 420 -90.19 16.90 -51.57
C GLY A 420 -89.42 15.68 -52.11
N ILE A 421 -88.46 15.15 -51.34
CA ILE A 421 -87.73 13.94 -51.69
C ILE A 421 -88.52 12.74 -51.15
N SER A 422 -89.04 11.90 -52.06
CA SER A 422 -89.72 10.65 -51.69
C SER A 422 -88.82 9.69 -50.93
N GLY A 423 -89.32 9.10 -49.84
CA GLY A 423 -88.62 8.14 -48.99
C GLY A 423 -88.87 8.40 -47.50
N ALA A 424 -88.15 7.68 -46.63
CA ALA A 424 -88.13 7.99 -45.19
C ALA A 424 -87.57 9.40 -44.96
N SER A 425 -88.13 10.15 -44.01
CA SER A 425 -87.58 11.46 -43.65
C SER A 425 -86.24 11.27 -42.93
N HIS A 426 -85.18 11.92 -43.42
CA HIS A 426 -83.89 12.00 -42.76
C HIS A 426 -83.30 13.40 -42.87
N ARG A 427 -82.44 13.73 -41.89
CA ARG A 427 -81.85 15.06 -41.78
C ARG A 427 -80.72 15.26 -42.77
N ILE A 428 -80.77 16.37 -43.49
CA ILE A 428 -79.72 16.86 -44.38
C ILE A 428 -78.84 17.80 -43.57
N TYR A 429 -77.52 17.65 -43.67
CA TYR A 429 -76.58 18.54 -42.98
C TYR A 429 -75.85 19.43 -43.96
N MET A 430 -75.82 20.72 -43.63
CA MET A 430 -75.12 21.75 -44.36
C MET A 430 -73.95 22.28 -43.51
N ASN A 431 -72.73 22.10 -44.00
CA ASN A 431 -71.50 22.40 -43.28
C ASN A 431 -70.54 23.27 -44.11
N GLU A 432 -69.56 23.88 -43.44
CA GLU A 432 -68.42 24.50 -44.11
C GLU A 432 -67.56 23.43 -44.77
N HIS A 433 -67.05 23.70 -45.97
CA HIS A 433 -66.16 22.77 -46.65
C HIS A 433 -64.72 22.87 -46.10
N LEU A 434 -64.32 21.85 -45.32
CA LEU A 434 -62.99 21.77 -44.70
C LEU A 434 -62.00 20.92 -45.49
N ILE A 435 -60.70 21.22 -45.35
CA ILE A 435 -59.62 20.32 -45.76
C ILE A 435 -59.60 19.04 -44.91
N MET A 436 -58.99 17.97 -45.42
CA MET A 436 -58.99 16.65 -44.76
C MET A 436 -58.41 16.72 -43.34
N ASN A 437 -57.25 17.35 -43.17
CA ASN A 437 -56.60 17.48 -41.85
C ASN A 437 -57.51 18.19 -40.83
N LYS A 438 -58.27 19.21 -41.26
CA LYS A 438 -59.24 19.90 -40.39
C LYS A 438 -60.48 19.05 -40.12
N LYS A 439 -60.91 18.19 -41.05
CA LYS A 439 -62.01 17.23 -40.81
C LYS A 439 -61.60 16.18 -39.76
N LEU A 440 -60.37 15.66 -39.85
CA LEU A 440 -59.81 14.74 -38.87
C LEU A 440 -59.68 15.41 -37.51
N LEU A 441 -59.06 16.59 -37.45
CA LEU A 441 -58.95 17.38 -36.23
C LEU A 441 -60.33 17.66 -35.62
N PHE A 442 -61.34 18.02 -36.44
CA PHE A 442 -62.69 18.25 -35.92
C PHE A 442 -63.32 16.98 -35.33
N ARG A 443 -63.09 15.81 -35.94
CA ARG A 443 -63.56 14.51 -35.44
C ARG A 443 -62.91 14.16 -34.10
N GLU A 444 -61.60 14.37 -33.99
CA GLU A 444 -60.85 14.18 -32.75
C GLU A 444 -61.33 15.15 -31.67
N CYS A 445 -61.42 16.45 -31.98
CA CYS A 445 -61.94 17.46 -31.06
C CYS A 445 -63.36 17.13 -30.58
N ARG A 446 -64.25 16.61 -31.43
CA ARG A 446 -65.59 16.19 -31.00
C ARG A 446 -65.56 14.95 -30.10
N SER A 447 -64.65 14.03 -30.33
CA SER A 447 -64.50 12.81 -29.52
C SER A 447 -63.95 13.18 -28.14
N PHE A 448 -62.90 13.99 -28.09
CA PHE A 448 -62.34 14.57 -26.88
C PHE A 448 -63.38 15.39 -26.11
N ALA A 449 -64.11 16.27 -26.81
CA ALA A 449 -65.18 17.07 -26.21
C ALA A 449 -66.25 16.21 -25.55
N LYS A 450 -66.61 15.06 -26.15
CA LYS A 450 -67.59 14.13 -25.60
C LYS A 450 -67.04 13.41 -24.35
N GLU A 451 -65.78 12.99 -24.39
CA GLU A 451 -65.11 12.32 -23.27
C GLU A 451 -64.93 13.26 -22.07
N HIS A 452 -64.60 14.52 -22.33
CA HIS A 452 -64.30 15.52 -21.30
C HIS A 452 -65.49 16.45 -21.00
N ASN A 453 -66.71 16.06 -21.38
CA ASN A 453 -67.96 16.79 -21.07
C ASN A 453 -68.01 18.27 -21.54
N PHE A 454 -67.33 18.61 -22.63
CA PHE A 454 -67.49 19.90 -23.29
C PHE A 454 -68.91 20.00 -23.88
N LYS A 455 -69.56 21.14 -23.69
CA LYS A 455 -70.95 21.33 -24.12
C LYS A 455 -71.08 21.42 -25.64
N HIS A 456 -70.14 22.10 -26.28
CA HIS A 456 -70.19 22.36 -27.72
C HIS A 456 -68.79 22.35 -28.34
N ALA A 457 -68.66 21.67 -29.49
CA ALA A 457 -67.54 21.77 -30.41
C ALA A 457 -68.12 22.01 -31.80
N TRP A 458 -67.74 23.10 -32.45
CA TRP A 458 -68.29 23.50 -33.75
C TRP A 458 -67.22 24.06 -34.67
N VAL A 459 -67.57 24.23 -35.94
CA VAL A 459 -66.72 24.85 -36.95
C VAL A 459 -67.27 26.25 -37.24
N ARG A 460 -66.38 27.25 -37.29
CA ARG A 460 -66.71 28.60 -37.73
C ARG A 460 -65.51 29.18 -38.50
N ASN A 461 -65.72 29.66 -39.72
CA ASN A 461 -64.65 30.23 -40.55
C ASN A 461 -63.44 29.30 -40.69
N ALA A 462 -63.70 28.00 -40.88
CA ALA A 462 -62.68 26.95 -40.88
C ALA A 462 -61.75 26.90 -39.65
N THR A 463 -62.15 27.48 -38.51
CA THR A 463 -61.55 27.21 -37.19
C THR A 463 -62.47 26.29 -36.40
N ILE A 464 -61.90 25.54 -35.45
CA ILE A 464 -62.62 24.59 -34.60
C ILE A 464 -62.58 25.11 -33.16
N PRO A 465 -63.43 26.08 -32.80
CA PRO A 465 -63.59 26.48 -31.41
C PRO A 465 -64.30 25.40 -30.58
N THR A 466 -63.83 25.21 -29.35
CA THR A 466 -64.50 24.42 -28.31
C THR A 466 -64.98 25.33 -27.20
N TYR A 467 -66.14 25.01 -26.60
CA TYR A 467 -66.66 25.73 -25.43
C TYR A 467 -66.93 24.74 -24.30
N ALA A 468 -66.17 24.89 -23.23
CA ALA A 468 -66.48 24.32 -21.93
C ALA A 468 -67.21 25.36 -21.09
N ARG A 469 -68.30 24.96 -20.41
CA ARG A 469 -68.81 25.73 -19.28
C ARG A 469 -68.05 25.24 -18.06
N VAL A 470 -67.00 25.95 -17.69
CA VAL A 470 -66.18 25.65 -16.51
C VAL A 470 -67.08 25.68 -15.26
N ARG A 471 -67.27 24.54 -14.58
CA ARG A 471 -67.88 24.51 -13.24
C ARG A 471 -66.85 24.69 -12.12
N HIS A 472 -65.55 24.51 -12.38
CA HIS A 472 -64.46 24.88 -11.49
C HIS A 472 -63.19 25.16 -12.29
N ILE A 473 -62.52 26.28 -12.02
CA ILE A 473 -61.33 26.79 -12.75
C ILE A 473 -60.06 25.93 -12.47
N ALA A 474 -60.13 24.95 -11.57
CA ALA A 474 -58.96 24.22 -11.06
C ALA A 474 -58.36 23.17 -12.03
N ASP A 475 -59.09 22.70 -13.05
CA ASP A 475 -58.63 21.57 -13.89
C ASP A 475 -58.01 21.98 -15.24
N LEU A 476 -57.74 23.27 -15.46
CA LEU A 476 -57.14 23.80 -16.71
C LEU A 476 -55.61 23.99 -16.62
N GLN A 477 -54.92 23.20 -15.80
CA GLN A 477 -53.45 23.12 -15.81
C GLN A 477 -52.96 22.06 -16.81
N ASN A 478 -53.19 22.32 -18.10
CA ASN A 478 -52.33 21.86 -19.19
C ASN A 478 -52.78 22.53 -20.49
N PRO A 479 -52.11 23.60 -20.95
CA PRO A 479 -52.30 24.09 -22.31
C PRO A 479 -51.61 23.10 -23.28
N ILE A 480 -52.37 22.65 -24.28
CA ILE A 480 -51.80 22.08 -25.53
C ILE A 480 -51.58 23.24 -26.49
#